data_AF-A0A7T7VP81-F1
#
_entry.id   AF-A0A7T7VP81-F1
#
_cell.length_a   1.000
_cell.length_b   1.000
_cell.length_c   1.000
_cell.angle_alpha   90.00
_cell.angle_beta   90.00
_cell.angle_gamma   90.00
#
_symmetry.space_group_name_H-M   'P 1'
#
loop_
_entity.id
_entity.type
_entity.pdbx_description
1 polymer ?
#
loop_
_entity_poly.entity_id
_entity_poly.type
_entity_poly.pdbx_seq_one_letter_code
_entity_poly.pdbx_strand_id
1 'polypeptide(L)'
;MSLPPEIDFAADRAATPARMNRAMGYLLARLRALEALQPDLAAVINELRTIGFERLTDALQPIFAQVLAVEAEVRALEDRLREEGAFDPLLVKDANLADLSDVAAARDNLGLGSAALAATSDFANADLSNVAADLRAHLGSVSLLSAPATSALDFAKAQVFRINVATDITITFANPPAADRALTAVVHLSGASLASRMISWPAAVTWSNGTAPLLEGTDMCIVLFWTGAKWLGTTGPKA
;
A
#
# COMPACT_ATOMS: atom_id res chain seq x y z
N MET A 1 -76.09 25.11 -56.98
CA MET A 1 -75.58 25.38 -58.34
C MET A 1 -76.66 24.96 -59.32
N SER A 2 -77.31 25.90 -60.00
CA SER A 2 -78.26 25.60 -61.08
C SER A 2 -77.47 24.95 -62.23
N LEU A 3 -77.91 23.78 -62.68
CA LEU A 3 -77.34 23.15 -63.87
C LEU A 3 -77.64 24.03 -65.08
N PRO A 4 -76.70 24.19 -66.04
CA PRO A 4 -76.99 24.88 -67.29
C PRO A 4 -78.22 24.26 -67.97
N PRO A 5 -79.08 25.06 -68.61
CA PRO A 5 -80.35 24.59 -69.20
C PRO A 5 -80.18 23.47 -70.23
N GLU A 6 -78.98 23.32 -70.79
CA GLU A 6 -78.61 22.25 -71.72
C GLU A 6 -78.54 20.85 -71.08
N ILE A 7 -78.32 20.74 -69.76
CA ILE A 7 -78.13 19.47 -69.03
C ILE A 7 -79.13 19.29 -67.89
N ASP A 8 -79.97 20.30 -67.64
CA ASP A 8 -81.01 20.23 -66.61
C ASP A 8 -82.23 19.42 -67.09
N PHE A 9 -82.18 18.10 -66.93
CA PHE A 9 -83.27 17.18 -67.27
C PHE A 9 -84.48 17.29 -66.33
N ALA A 10 -84.40 18.06 -65.24
CA ALA A 10 -85.54 18.31 -64.36
C ALA A 10 -86.45 19.42 -64.91
N ALA A 11 -85.88 20.41 -65.62
CA ALA A 11 -86.63 21.54 -66.20
C ALA A 11 -87.34 21.21 -67.53
N ASP A 12 -86.83 20.24 -68.29
CA ASP A 12 -87.45 19.75 -69.54
C ASP A 12 -87.17 18.23 -69.62
N ARG A 13 -88.19 17.40 -69.83
CA ARG A 13 -88.08 15.93 -69.86
C ARG A 13 -88.03 15.34 -71.27
N ALA A 14 -88.15 16.16 -72.32
CA ALA A 14 -88.15 15.67 -73.69
C ALA A 14 -86.71 15.44 -74.19
N ALA A 15 -86.34 14.19 -74.43
CA ALA A 15 -85.05 13.78 -75.01
C ALA A 15 -85.03 13.98 -76.54
N THR A 16 -85.27 15.21 -77.00
CA THR A 16 -85.24 15.51 -78.43
C THR A 16 -83.80 15.41 -78.96
N PRO A 17 -83.59 14.90 -80.20
CA PRO A 17 -82.24 14.76 -80.77
C PRO A 17 -81.43 16.06 -80.77
N ALA A 18 -82.09 17.20 -81.02
CA ALA A 18 -81.44 18.51 -81.02
C ALA A 18 -80.90 18.91 -79.63
N ARG A 19 -81.58 18.51 -78.55
CA ARG A 19 -81.14 18.79 -77.18
C ARG A 19 -79.99 17.88 -76.76
N MET A 20 -80.05 16.58 -77.08
CA MET A 20 -78.93 15.66 -76.86
C MET A 20 -77.66 16.14 -77.59
N ASN A 21 -77.79 16.65 -78.81
CA ASN A 21 -76.65 17.21 -79.55
C ASN A 21 -76.05 18.44 -78.86
N ARG A 22 -76.87 19.34 -78.29
CA ARG A 22 -76.38 20.49 -77.50
C ARG A 22 -75.74 20.09 -76.17
N ALA A 23 -76.37 19.16 -75.44
CA ALA A 23 -75.83 18.64 -74.18
C ALA A 23 -74.50 17.91 -74.38
N MET A 24 -74.41 17.07 -75.43
CA MET A 24 -73.18 16.40 -75.82
C MET A 24 -72.10 17.40 -76.25
N GLY A 25 -72.48 18.45 -76.98
CA GLY A 25 -71.57 19.56 -77.33
C GLY A 25 -71.02 20.28 -76.10
N TYR A 26 -71.87 20.56 -75.10
CA TYR A 26 -71.43 21.16 -73.83
C TYR A 26 -70.51 20.23 -73.04
N LEU A 27 -70.85 18.94 -72.93
CA LEU A 27 -70.02 17.95 -72.25
C LEU A 27 -68.66 17.79 -72.93
N LEU A 28 -68.62 17.74 -74.27
CA LEU A 28 -67.36 17.72 -75.05
C LEU A 28 -66.53 18.98 -74.83
N ALA A 29 -67.16 20.16 -74.84
CA ALA A 29 -66.46 21.41 -74.56
C ALA A 29 -65.90 21.45 -73.13
N ARG A 30 -66.66 20.95 -72.14
CA ARG A 30 -66.21 20.85 -70.75
C ARG A 30 -65.11 19.81 -70.57
N LEU A 31 -65.22 18.66 -71.23
CA LEU A 31 -64.22 17.60 -71.23
C LEU A 31 -62.91 18.13 -71.83
N ARG A 32 -62.98 18.82 -72.97
CA ARG A 32 -61.81 19.45 -73.62
C ARG A 32 -61.21 20.55 -72.76
N ALA A 33 -62.02 21.34 -72.03
CA ALA A 33 -61.51 22.34 -71.10
C ALA A 33 -60.78 21.71 -69.90
N LEU A 34 -61.29 20.58 -69.38
CA LEU A 34 -60.64 19.83 -68.30
C LEU A 34 -59.37 19.12 -68.78
N GLU A 35 -59.40 18.56 -69.98
CA GLU A 35 -58.25 17.91 -70.63
C GLU A 35 -57.14 18.92 -70.94
N ALA A 36 -57.49 20.19 -71.21
CA ALA A 36 -56.52 21.28 -71.34
C ALA A 36 -55.91 21.73 -69.99
N LEU A 37 -56.64 21.61 -68.88
CA LEU A 37 -56.15 21.92 -67.52
C LEU A 37 -55.30 20.78 -66.92
N GLN A 38 -55.49 19.54 -67.36
CA GLN A 38 -54.76 18.37 -66.89
C GLN A 38 -53.22 18.45 -67.11
N PRO A 39 -52.68 18.86 -68.28
CA PRO A 39 -51.24 19.01 -68.46
C PRO A 39 -50.67 20.16 -67.62
N ASP A 40 -51.44 21.23 -67.39
CA ASP A 40 -51.04 22.36 -66.56
C ASP A 40 -50.95 21.97 -65.08
N LEU A 41 -51.92 21.20 -64.57
CA LEU A 41 -51.85 20.61 -63.23
C LEU A 41 -50.65 19.66 -63.08
N ALA A 42 -50.35 18.85 -64.09
CA ALA A 42 -49.18 17.98 -64.05
C ALA A 42 -47.86 18.78 -64.03
N ALA A 43 -47.79 19.90 -64.77
CA ALA A 43 -46.65 20.81 -64.74
C ALA A 43 -46.50 21.47 -63.36
N VAL A 44 -47.57 22.03 -62.80
CA VAL A 44 -47.58 22.64 -61.46
C VAL A 44 -47.20 21.63 -60.36
N ILE A 45 -47.68 20.38 -60.45
CA ILE A 45 -47.29 19.32 -59.51
C ILE A 45 -45.79 19.01 -59.60
N ASN A 46 -45.23 18.98 -60.81
CA ASN A 46 -43.80 18.76 -61.00
C ASN A 46 -42.97 19.94 -60.50
N GLU A 47 -43.39 21.17 -60.73
CA GLU A 47 -42.74 22.37 -60.18
C GLU A 47 -42.78 22.38 -58.64
N LEU A 48 -43.93 22.09 -58.04
CA LEU A 48 -44.06 21.97 -56.58
C LEU A 48 -43.19 20.86 -56.01
N ARG A 49 -43.03 19.75 -56.74
CA ARG A 49 -42.15 18.65 -56.35
C ARG A 49 -40.68 19.07 -56.41
N THR A 50 -40.27 19.77 -57.47
CA THR A 50 -38.91 20.29 -57.62
C THR A 50 -38.60 21.32 -56.53
N ILE A 51 -39.45 22.33 -56.35
CA ILE A 51 -39.31 23.34 -55.31
C ILE A 51 -39.33 22.69 -53.92
N GLY A 52 -40.18 21.69 -53.72
CA GLY A 52 -40.26 20.92 -52.47
C GLY A 52 -38.95 20.20 -52.15
N PHE A 53 -38.33 19.56 -53.15
CA PHE A 53 -37.04 18.90 -52.98
C PHE A 53 -35.87 19.86 -52.81
N GLU A 54 -35.86 20.98 -53.52
CA GLU A 54 -34.85 22.03 -53.36
C GLU A 54 -34.92 22.63 -51.95
N ARG A 55 -36.11 23.01 -51.48
CA ARG A 55 -36.29 23.53 -50.12
C ARG A 55 -35.95 22.51 -49.04
N LEU A 56 -36.29 21.25 -49.25
CA LEU A 56 -35.93 20.18 -48.32
C LEU A 56 -34.41 19.97 -48.29
N THR A 57 -33.75 20.04 -49.44
CA THR A 57 -32.28 19.96 -49.54
C THR A 57 -31.61 21.15 -48.86
N ASP A 58 -32.05 22.37 -49.15
CA ASP A 58 -31.55 23.60 -48.53
C ASP A 58 -31.77 23.62 -47.01
N ALA A 59 -32.86 23.04 -46.52
CA ALA A 59 -33.16 22.97 -45.09
C ALA A 59 -32.35 21.88 -44.38
N LEU A 60 -32.12 20.73 -45.02
CA LEU A 60 -31.39 19.62 -44.42
C LEU A 60 -29.88 19.78 -44.47
N GLN A 61 -29.34 20.41 -45.52
CA GLN A 61 -27.89 20.61 -45.66
C GLN A 61 -27.22 21.29 -44.44
N PRO A 62 -27.74 22.41 -43.87
CA PRO A 62 -27.13 23.01 -42.70
C PRO A 62 -27.26 22.13 -41.46
N ILE A 63 -28.33 21.34 -41.34
CA ILE A 63 -28.53 20.39 -40.23
C ILE A 63 -27.47 19.28 -40.29
N PHE A 64 -27.26 18.70 -41.48
CA PHE A 64 -26.21 17.70 -41.68
C PHE A 64 -24.82 18.25 -41.35
N ALA A 65 -24.53 19.49 -41.76
CA ALA A 65 -23.27 20.15 -41.44
C ALA A 65 -23.09 20.36 -39.92
N GLN A 66 -24.15 20.75 -39.21
CA GLN A 66 -24.13 20.91 -37.75
C GLN A 66 -23.92 19.58 -37.04
N VAL A 67 -24.58 18.50 -37.46
CA VAL A 67 -24.39 17.18 -36.87
C VAL A 67 -22.95 16.70 -37.01
N LEU A 68 -22.35 16.88 -38.18
CA LEU A 68 -20.93 16.54 -38.41
C LEU A 68 -20.00 17.38 -37.53
N ALA A 69 -20.30 18.66 -37.33
CA ALA A 69 -19.52 19.53 -36.47
C ALA A 69 -19.62 19.12 -34.99
N VAL A 70 -20.83 18.83 -34.50
CA VAL A 70 -21.05 18.35 -33.13
C VAL A 70 -20.37 17.00 -32.90
N GLU A 71 -20.41 16.09 -33.88
CA GLU A 71 -19.70 14.81 -33.78
C GLU A 71 -18.18 15.02 -33.63
N ALA A 72 -17.61 15.96 -34.37
CA ALA A 72 -16.19 16.30 -34.25
C ALA A 72 -15.85 16.92 -32.89
N GLU A 73 -16.72 17.81 -32.37
CA GLU A 73 -16.55 18.41 -31.04
C GLU A 73 -16.62 17.36 -29.91
N VAL A 74 -17.57 16.42 -30.00
CA VAL A 74 -17.69 15.34 -29.01
C VAL A 74 -16.45 14.45 -29.03
N ARG A 75 -15.94 14.06 -30.21
CA ARG A 75 -14.70 13.29 -30.31
C ARG A 75 -13.50 14.03 -29.71
N ALA A 76 -13.38 15.33 -30.01
CA ALA A 76 -12.30 16.15 -29.44
C ALA A 76 -12.42 16.26 -27.90
N LEU A 77 -13.64 16.33 -27.38
CA LEU A 77 -13.88 16.34 -25.94
C LEU A 77 -13.54 14.99 -25.30
N GLU A 78 -13.89 13.88 -25.95
CA GLU A 78 -13.53 12.53 -25.50
C GLU A 78 -12.00 12.34 -25.45
N ASP A 79 -11.28 12.77 -26.49
CA ASP A 79 -9.82 12.71 -26.53
C ASP A 79 -9.20 13.59 -25.45
N ARG A 80 -9.70 14.82 -25.29
CA ARG A 80 -9.24 15.73 -24.25
C ARG A 80 -9.47 15.18 -22.85
N LEU A 81 -10.63 14.60 -22.55
CA LEU A 81 -10.92 14.01 -21.24
C LEU A 81 -10.04 12.77 -20.96
N ARG A 82 -9.64 12.05 -22.00
CA ARG A 82 -8.68 10.94 -21.90
C ARG A 82 -7.26 11.46 -21.63
N GLU A 83 -6.83 12.53 -22.28
CA GLU A 83 -5.53 13.18 -22.03
C GLU A 83 -5.46 13.80 -20.62
N GLU A 84 -6.55 14.41 -20.15
CA GLU A 84 -6.67 14.98 -18.81
C GLU A 84 -6.81 13.91 -17.70
N GLY A 85 -6.86 12.62 -18.05
CA GLY A 85 -6.90 11.51 -17.08
C GLY A 85 -8.19 11.43 -16.26
N ALA A 86 -9.27 12.09 -16.70
CA ALA A 86 -10.51 12.21 -15.94
C ALA A 86 -11.26 10.87 -15.75
N PHE A 87 -10.93 9.86 -16.56
CA PHE A 87 -11.50 8.51 -16.51
C PHE A 87 -10.52 7.45 -15.99
N ASP A 88 -9.33 7.85 -15.57
CA ASP A 88 -8.42 6.94 -14.89
C ASP A 88 -9.02 6.64 -13.50
N PRO A 89 -9.18 5.37 -13.09
CA PRO A 89 -9.76 5.04 -11.79
C PRO A 89 -8.77 5.43 -10.69
N LEU A 90 -8.82 6.70 -10.29
CA LEU A 90 -7.86 7.35 -9.40
C LEU A 90 -7.63 6.63 -8.04
N LEU A 91 -8.45 5.64 -7.67
CA LEU A 91 -8.24 4.74 -6.54
C LEU A 91 -8.85 3.34 -6.78
N VAL A 92 -8.19 2.48 -7.57
CA VAL A 92 -8.53 1.05 -7.61
C VAL A 92 -8.03 0.40 -6.30
N LYS A 93 -8.95 -0.12 -5.48
CA LYS A 93 -8.66 -0.83 -4.21
C LYS A 93 -7.60 -1.94 -4.34
N ASP A 94 -7.47 -2.51 -5.53
CA ASP A 94 -6.56 -3.62 -5.82
C ASP A 94 -5.19 -3.13 -6.33
N ALA A 95 -5.08 -1.86 -6.71
CA ALA A 95 -3.86 -1.27 -7.24
C ALA A 95 -2.98 -0.61 -6.17
N ASN A 96 -3.42 -0.42 -4.92
CA ASN A 96 -2.60 -0.07 -3.73
C ASN A 96 -1.26 0.69 -4.02
N LEU A 97 -1.32 1.86 -4.67
CA LEU A 97 -0.15 2.69 -5.02
C LEU A 97 0.78 2.16 -6.14
N ALA A 98 0.46 1.03 -6.79
CA ALA A 98 1.21 0.44 -7.90
C ALA A 98 1.13 1.26 -9.19
N ASP A 99 0.01 1.97 -9.41
CA ASP A 99 -0.21 2.82 -10.59
C ASP A 99 0.35 4.24 -10.39
N LEU A 100 0.91 4.52 -9.21
CA LEU A 100 1.47 5.83 -8.92
C LEU A 100 2.84 5.96 -9.59
N SER A 101 2.93 6.91 -10.53
CA SER A 101 4.14 7.17 -11.32
C SER A 101 5.36 7.58 -10.48
N ASP A 102 5.15 8.26 -9.36
CA ASP A 102 6.18 8.62 -8.40
C ASP A 102 5.78 8.26 -6.96
N VAL A 103 6.07 7.02 -6.59
CA VAL A 103 5.82 6.49 -5.24
C VAL A 103 6.64 7.22 -4.18
N ALA A 104 7.80 7.82 -4.53
CA ALA A 104 8.61 8.57 -3.58
C ALA A 104 7.95 9.91 -3.24
N ALA A 105 7.51 10.67 -4.24
CA ALA A 105 6.82 11.95 -4.04
C ALA A 105 5.51 11.80 -3.23
N ALA A 106 4.75 10.72 -3.41
CA ALA A 106 3.56 10.50 -2.58
C ALA A 106 3.87 10.14 -1.13
N ARG A 107 4.96 9.40 -0.86
CA ARG A 107 5.41 9.14 0.52
C ARG A 107 5.79 10.44 1.21
N ASP A 108 6.43 11.35 0.49
CA ASP A 108 6.80 12.67 0.98
C ASP A 108 5.57 13.56 1.24
N ASN A 109 4.60 13.59 0.31
CA ASN A 109 3.34 14.35 0.48
C ASN A 109 2.48 13.86 1.65
N LEU A 110 2.52 12.57 1.96
CA LEU A 110 1.84 11.99 3.12
C LEU A 110 2.59 12.20 4.43
N GLY A 111 3.80 12.78 4.39
CA GLY A 111 4.64 13.01 5.57
C GLY A 111 5.17 11.72 6.21
N LEU A 112 5.14 10.60 5.48
CA LEU A 112 5.60 9.30 5.98
C LEU A 112 7.12 9.13 5.83
N GLY A 113 7.75 9.84 4.87
CA GLY A 113 9.19 9.83 4.66
C GLY A 113 9.77 8.41 4.56
N SER A 114 10.87 8.15 5.29
CA SER A 114 11.52 6.83 5.33
C SER A 114 10.75 5.78 6.14
N ALA A 115 9.78 6.16 6.96
CA ALA A 115 9.01 5.21 7.78
C ALA A 115 8.16 4.28 6.90
N ALA A 116 7.76 4.74 5.71
CA ALA A 116 7.05 3.93 4.72
C ALA A 116 7.90 2.80 4.09
N LEU A 117 9.22 2.79 4.34
CA LEU A 117 10.16 1.79 3.83
C LEU A 117 10.74 0.90 4.93
N ALA A 118 10.42 1.18 6.20
CA ALA A 118 10.92 0.40 7.33
C ALA A 118 10.32 -1.02 7.28
N ALA A 119 11.17 -2.03 7.41
CA ALA A 119 10.71 -3.40 7.50
C ALA A 119 10.03 -3.64 8.86
N THR A 120 9.05 -4.54 8.93
CA THR A 120 8.41 -4.91 10.20
C THR A 120 9.42 -5.45 11.23
N SER A 121 10.53 -6.01 10.75
CA SER A 121 11.68 -6.44 11.57
C SER A 121 12.40 -5.28 12.25
N ASP A 122 12.39 -4.08 11.68
CA ASP A 122 13.09 -2.91 12.22
C ASP A 122 12.45 -2.45 13.53
N PHE A 123 11.14 -2.70 13.70
CA PHE A 123 10.38 -2.37 14.90
C PHE A 123 10.42 -3.46 15.98
N ALA A 124 10.74 -4.70 15.61
CA ALA A 124 10.58 -5.84 16.51
C ALA A 124 11.89 -6.37 17.13
N ASN A 125 13.06 -6.12 16.52
CA ASN A 125 14.24 -6.94 16.81
C ASN A 125 15.40 -6.21 17.52
N ALA A 126 15.56 -4.89 17.33
CA ALA A 126 16.70 -4.17 17.89
C ALA A 126 16.58 -3.98 19.41
N ASP A 127 15.41 -3.60 19.92
CA ASP A 127 15.27 -3.25 21.34
C ASP A 127 15.15 -4.47 22.26
N LEU A 128 14.47 -5.54 21.84
CA LEU A 128 14.27 -6.71 22.71
C LEU A 128 15.53 -7.57 22.88
N SER A 129 16.37 -7.66 21.84
CA SER A 129 17.63 -8.40 21.89
C SER A 129 18.64 -7.72 22.82
N ASN A 130 18.71 -6.39 22.75
CA ASN A 130 19.58 -5.57 23.60
C ASN A 130 19.10 -5.55 25.05
N VAL A 131 17.79 -5.42 25.30
CA VAL A 131 17.23 -5.44 26.66
C VAL A 131 17.50 -6.78 27.36
N ALA A 132 17.41 -7.91 26.66
CA ALA A 132 17.67 -9.21 27.27
C ALA A 132 19.16 -9.47 27.57
N ALA A 133 20.07 -8.83 26.83
CA ALA A 133 21.51 -8.86 27.09
C ALA A 133 21.87 -7.92 28.25
N ASP A 134 21.35 -6.69 28.23
CA ASP A 134 21.56 -5.68 29.26
C ASP A 134 20.98 -6.09 30.60
N LEU A 135 19.80 -6.73 30.61
CA LEU A 135 19.18 -7.26 31.83
C LEU A 135 20.02 -8.40 32.43
N ARG A 136 20.58 -9.30 31.60
CA ARG A 136 21.50 -10.34 32.09
C ARG A 136 22.78 -9.77 32.66
N ALA A 137 23.31 -8.70 32.04
CA ALA A 137 24.47 -7.99 32.54
C ALA A 137 24.17 -7.25 33.87
N HIS A 138 22.96 -6.69 34.03
CA HIS A 138 22.55 -5.97 35.23
C HIS A 138 22.15 -6.85 36.41
N LEU A 139 21.57 -8.04 36.18
CA LEU A 139 21.04 -8.89 37.25
C LEU A 139 22.07 -9.81 37.92
N GLY A 140 23.37 -9.66 37.64
CA GLY A 140 24.41 -10.48 38.26
C GLY A 140 24.32 -11.93 37.79
N SER A 141 24.68 -12.16 36.53
CA SER A 141 24.85 -13.48 35.94
C SER A 141 25.71 -14.40 36.84
N VAL A 142 25.18 -15.59 37.15
CA VAL A 142 25.92 -16.68 37.80
C VAL A 142 26.68 -17.43 36.71
N SER A 143 28.01 -17.42 36.76
CA SER A 143 28.84 -18.22 35.86
C SER A 143 29.19 -19.56 36.52
N LEU A 144 28.73 -20.66 35.92
CA LEU A 144 29.15 -22.01 36.28
C LEU A 144 30.38 -22.37 35.43
N LEU A 145 31.55 -22.39 36.05
CA LEU A 145 32.80 -22.82 35.42
C LEU A 145 33.08 -24.26 35.84
N SER A 146 32.92 -25.20 34.90
CA SER A 146 33.41 -26.58 35.06
C SER A 146 34.93 -26.58 34.88
N ALA A 147 35.67 -27.02 35.90
CA ALA A 147 37.07 -26.70 36.11
C ALA A 147 38.06 -27.24 35.04
N PRO A 148 38.73 -26.34 34.32
CA PRO A 148 40.05 -26.59 33.79
C PRO A 148 41.10 -26.41 34.92
N ALA A 149 42.34 -26.88 34.72
CA ALA A 149 43.48 -26.60 35.62
C ALA A 149 43.70 -25.09 35.86
N THR A 150 43.17 -24.24 34.98
CA THR A 150 43.13 -22.79 35.12
C THR A 150 41.71 -22.28 34.90
N SER A 151 41.18 -21.54 35.86
CA SER A 151 39.85 -20.92 35.80
C SER A 151 39.97 -19.40 35.81
N ALA A 152 39.44 -18.73 34.78
CA ALA A 152 39.42 -17.27 34.67
C ALA A 152 38.09 -16.71 35.16
N LEU A 153 38.12 -15.85 36.18
CA LEU A 153 36.97 -15.08 36.62
C LEU A 153 36.87 -13.82 35.75
N ASP A 154 35.91 -13.82 34.83
CA ASP A 154 35.67 -12.70 33.91
C ASP A 154 34.63 -11.74 34.50
N PHE A 155 35.09 -10.63 35.05
CA PHE A 155 34.23 -9.64 35.72
C PHE A 155 33.46 -8.75 34.75
N ALA A 156 33.71 -8.84 33.45
CA ALA A 156 32.82 -8.27 32.43
C ALA A 156 31.56 -9.12 32.23
N LYS A 157 31.57 -10.39 32.69
CA LYS A 157 30.51 -11.36 32.41
C LYS A 157 29.71 -11.81 33.62
N ALA A 158 30.28 -11.75 34.83
CA ALA A 158 29.62 -12.22 36.05
C ALA A 158 30.24 -11.59 37.30
N GLN A 159 29.47 -11.57 38.39
CA GLN A 159 29.94 -11.23 39.74
C GLN A 159 29.87 -12.41 40.70
N VAL A 160 29.03 -13.42 40.39
CA VAL A 160 28.91 -14.65 41.16
C VAL A 160 29.47 -15.81 40.34
N PHE A 161 30.49 -16.46 40.87
CA PHE A 161 31.19 -17.56 40.22
C PHE A 161 31.03 -18.84 41.02
N ARG A 162 30.71 -19.94 40.35
CA ARG A 162 30.74 -21.28 40.95
C ARG A 162 31.74 -22.15 40.20
N ILE A 163 32.70 -22.71 40.91
CA ILE A 163 33.79 -23.53 40.37
C ILE A 163 33.79 -24.89 41.06
N ASN A 164 33.86 -25.96 40.26
CA ASN A 164 34.04 -27.32 40.78
C ASN A 164 35.51 -27.75 40.77
N VAL A 165 36.18 -27.66 41.92
CA VAL A 165 37.59 -27.95 42.13
C VAL A 165 37.83 -29.46 42.29
N ALA A 166 38.01 -30.17 41.17
CA ALA A 166 38.33 -31.60 41.17
C ALA A 166 39.83 -31.91 41.37
N THR A 167 40.70 -30.95 41.03
CA THR A 167 42.16 -31.02 41.16
C THR A 167 42.69 -29.68 41.67
N ASP A 168 43.98 -29.55 41.92
CA ASP A 168 44.56 -28.24 42.23
C ASP A 168 44.39 -27.30 41.03
N ILE A 169 43.94 -26.08 41.29
CA ILE A 169 43.61 -25.11 40.23
C ILE A 169 44.36 -23.80 40.42
N THR A 170 44.53 -23.09 39.30
CA THR A 170 44.93 -21.69 39.30
C THR A 170 43.76 -20.79 38.94
N ILE A 171 43.50 -19.78 39.76
CA ILE A 171 42.49 -18.75 39.49
C ILE A 171 43.17 -17.53 38.89
N THR A 172 42.61 -17.01 37.81
CA THR A 172 43.04 -15.76 37.17
C THR A 172 41.87 -14.79 37.11
N PHE A 173 42.17 -13.50 37.09
CA PHE A 173 41.17 -12.43 37.00
C PHE A 173 41.25 -11.78 35.63
N ALA A 174 40.10 -11.69 34.95
CA ALA A 174 39.97 -11.05 33.65
C ALA A 174 39.00 -9.88 33.75
N ASN A 175 39.34 -8.79 33.05
CA ASN A 175 38.53 -7.57 32.98
C ASN A 175 38.14 -6.99 34.36
N PRO A 176 39.07 -6.82 35.32
CA PRO A 176 38.74 -6.15 36.57
C PRO A 176 38.27 -4.71 36.29
N PRO A 177 37.42 -4.13 37.15
CA PRO A 177 36.97 -2.74 36.98
C PRO A 177 38.14 -1.76 36.96
N ALA A 178 37.94 -0.61 36.30
CA ALA A 178 38.90 0.49 36.31
C ALA A 178 39.20 0.99 37.74
N ALA A 179 40.31 1.72 37.88
CA ALA A 179 40.88 2.06 39.18
C ALA A 179 40.03 3.01 40.03
N ASP A 180 39.02 3.63 39.43
CA ASP A 180 38.05 4.55 40.02
C ASP A 180 36.76 3.85 40.49
N ARG A 181 36.68 2.52 40.39
CA ARG A 181 35.47 1.74 40.68
C ARG A 181 35.68 0.74 41.80
N ALA A 182 34.60 0.45 42.52
CA ALA A 182 34.51 -0.66 43.47
C ALA A 182 33.60 -1.76 42.92
N LEU A 183 33.92 -3.01 43.23
CA LEU A 183 33.10 -4.18 42.87
C LEU A 183 33.22 -5.24 43.95
N THR A 184 32.10 -5.91 44.24
CA THR A 184 32.08 -7.11 45.07
C THR A 184 31.82 -8.31 44.17
N ALA A 185 32.62 -9.35 44.32
CA ALA A 185 32.41 -10.64 43.67
C ALA A 185 32.30 -11.75 44.72
N VAL A 186 31.45 -12.73 44.43
CA VAL A 186 31.27 -13.91 45.27
C VAL A 186 31.75 -15.11 44.48
N VAL A 187 32.64 -15.89 45.09
CA VAL A 187 33.20 -17.11 44.51
C VAL A 187 32.84 -18.29 45.40
N HIS A 188 32.11 -19.24 44.85
CA HIS A 188 31.80 -20.51 45.49
C HIS A 188 32.67 -21.61 44.88
N LEU A 189 33.49 -22.23 45.70
CA LEU A 189 34.32 -23.37 45.32
C LEU A 189 33.72 -24.63 45.93
N SER A 190 33.45 -25.64 45.11
CA SER A 190 33.03 -26.97 45.55
C SER A 190 34.10 -27.99 45.21
N GLY A 191 34.46 -28.89 46.12
CA GLY A 191 35.50 -29.89 45.94
C GLY A 191 34.95 -31.32 45.83
N ALA A 192 35.70 -32.19 45.14
CA ALA A 192 35.46 -33.63 45.18
C ALA A 192 36.27 -34.26 46.33
N SER A 193 35.60 -34.58 47.44
CA SER A 193 36.14 -35.29 48.62
C SER A 193 37.09 -34.49 49.52
N LEU A 194 37.13 -34.90 50.80
CA LEU A 194 37.75 -34.28 51.99
C LEU A 194 39.26 -33.97 51.91
N ALA A 195 39.88 -34.09 50.74
CA ALA A 195 41.29 -33.76 50.55
C ALA A 195 41.47 -32.25 50.38
N SER A 196 42.41 -31.67 51.13
CA SER A 196 42.80 -30.27 50.95
C SER A 196 43.31 -30.04 49.52
N ARG A 197 42.75 -29.06 48.82
CA ARG A 197 43.18 -28.68 47.46
C ARG A 197 43.93 -27.36 47.47
N MET A 198 45.02 -27.31 46.72
CA MET A 198 45.75 -26.06 46.50
C MET A 198 45.02 -25.21 45.45
N ILE A 199 44.74 -23.97 45.83
CA ILE A 199 44.20 -22.96 44.93
C ILE A 199 45.24 -21.86 44.82
N SER A 200 45.81 -21.72 43.63
CA SER A 200 46.74 -20.63 43.34
C SER A 200 45.94 -19.38 42.98
N TRP A 201 45.98 -18.39 43.86
CA TRP A 201 45.33 -17.09 43.67
C TRP A 201 46.28 -16.06 43.04
N PRO A 202 45.76 -15.05 42.33
CA PRO A 202 46.59 -13.96 41.84
C PRO A 202 47.29 -13.23 42.99
N ALA A 203 48.58 -12.89 42.81
CA ALA A 203 49.36 -12.14 43.82
C ALA A 203 48.77 -10.76 44.16
N ALA A 204 47.88 -10.23 43.31
CA ALA A 204 47.16 -8.98 43.55
C ALA A 204 46.08 -9.06 44.65
N VAL A 205 45.78 -10.25 45.18
CA VAL A 205 44.80 -10.45 46.25
C VAL A 205 45.48 -10.34 47.62
N THR A 206 45.02 -9.38 48.43
CA THR A 206 45.38 -9.26 49.84
C THR A 206 44.31 -9.96 50.68
N TRP A 207 44.69 -11.00 51.41
CA TRP A 207 43.76 -11.77 52.25
C TRP A 207 43.63 -11.17 53.64
N SER A 208 42.41 -11.13 54.18
CA SER A 208 42.13 -10.59 55.53
C SER A 208 42.91 -11.29 56.64
N ASN A 209 43.19 -12.58 56.49
CA ASN A 209 43.97 -13.38 57.45
C ASN A 209 45.47 -13.49 57.09
N GLY A 210 45.95 -12.73 56.11
CA GLY A 210 47.36 -12.73 55.67
C GLY A 210 47.79 -13.96 54.85
N THR A 211 46.98 -15.01 54.80
CA THR A 211 47.25 -16.24 54.02
C THR A 211 46.14 -16.50 53.00
N ALA A 212 46.52 -17.01 51.83
CA ALA A 212 45.56 -17.40 50.80
C ALA A 212 44.81 -18.67 51.23
N PRO A 213 43.49 -18.76 50.93
CA PRO A 213 42.70 -19.88 51.37
C PRO A 213 42.98 -21.13 50.55
N LEU A 214 43.03 -22.24 51.27
CA LEU A 214 43.02 -23.59 50.74
C LEU A 214 41.58 -24.12 50.82
N LEU A 215 41.17 -24.94 49.86
CA LEU A 215 39.89 -25.64 49.96
C LEU A 215 40.09 -26.84 50.88
N GLU A 216 39.67 -26.69 52.13
CA GLU A 216 39.68 -27.75 53.14
C GLU A 216 38.23 -28.21 53.35
N GLY A 217 37.84 -29.31 52.70
CA GLY A 217 36.47 -29.84 52.76
C GLY A 217 35.77 -29.83 51.39
N THR A 218 34.44 -29.83 51.42
CA THR A 218 33.62 -29.97 50.20
C THR A 218 33.15 -28.65 49.62
N ASP A 219 33.02 -27.59 50.41
CA ASP A 219 32.57 -26.28 49.92
C ASP A 219 33.27 -25.13 50.64
N MET A 220 33.52 -24.05 49.91
CA MET A 220 34.09 -22.81 50.44
C MET A 220 33.51 -21.61 49.70
N CYS A 221 33.06 -20.61 50.46
CA CYS A 221 32.62 -19.32 49.92
C CYS A 221 33.69 -18.26 50.15
N ILE A 222 33.97 -17.46 49.14
CA ILE A 222 34.92 -16.36 49.18
C ILE A 222 34.23 -15.10 48.68
N VAL A 223 34.45 -14.00 49.38
CA VAL A 223 34.05 -12.67 48.95
C VAL A 223 35.31 -11.90 48.58
N LEU A 224 35.33 -11.41 47.35
CA LEU A 224 36.38 -10.57 46.81
C LEU A 224 35.84 -9.14 46.67
N PHE A 225 36.61 -8.17 47.13
CA PHE A 225 36.29 -6.75 47.02
C PHE A 225 37.40 -6.02 46.27
N TRP A 226 37.04 -5.40 45.16
CA TRP A 226 37.92 -4.53 44.39
C TRP A 226 37.88 -3.10 44.95
N THR A 227 39.05 -2.58 45.29
CA THR A 227 39.22 -1.24 45.89
C THR A 227 39.58 -0.15 44.88
N GLY A 228 39.72 -0.48 43.60
CA GLY A 228 40.32 0.41 42.58
C GLY A 228 41.83 0.22 42.39
N ALA A 229 42.54 -0.35 43.36
CA ALA A 229 43.99 -0.59 43.23
C ALA A 229 44.38 -2.06 43.49
N LYS A 230 43.64 -2.74 44.36
CA LYS A 230 43.92 -4.10 44.78
C LYS A 230 42.64 -4.86 45.12
N TRP A 231 42.75 -6.18 45.13
CA TRP A 231 41.71 -7.07 45.59
C TRP A 231 41.87 -7.36 47.08
N LEU A 232 40.78 -7.24 47.84
CA LEU A 232 40.69 -7.72 49.21
C LEU A 232 39.88 -9.02 49.21
N GLY A 233 40.45 -10.09 49.75
CA GLY A 233 39.78 -11.39 49.85
C GLY A 233 39.44 -11.74 51.28
N THR A 234 38.23 -12.24 51.50
CA THR A 234 37.82 -12.85 52.77
C THR A 234 37.08 -14.15 52.52
N THR A 235 37.26 -15.12 53.40
CA THR A 235 36.59 -16.41 53.35
C THR A 235 35.37 -16.40 54.25
N GLY A 236 34.25 -16.92 53.75
CA GLY A 236 33.08 -17.22 54.56
C GLY A 236 33.28 -18.45 55.46
N PRO A 237 32.28 -18.79 56.29
CA PRO A 237 32.31 -20.02 57.08
C PRO A 237 32.47 -21.25 56.16
N LYS A 238 33.27 -22.21 56.62
CA LYS A 238 33.37 -23.54 56.00
C LYS A 238 32.05 -24.26 56.28
N ALA A 239 31.40 -24.78 55.23
CA ALA A 239 30.19 -25.59 55.34
C ALA A 239 30.55 -27.08 55.40
#